data_AF-A0AB40AZV3-F1
#
_entry.id   AF-A0AB40AZV3-F1
#
_cell.length_a   1.000
_cell.length_b   1.000
_cell.length_c   1.000
_cell.angle_alpha   90.00
_cell.angle_beta   90.00
_cell.angle_gamma   90.00
#
_symmetry.space_group_name_H-M   'P 1'
#
loop_
_entity.id
_entity.type
_entity.pdbx_description
1 polymer ?
#
loop_
_entity_poly.entity_id
_entity_poly.type
_entity_poly.pdbx_seq_one_letter_code
_entity_poly.pdbx_strand_id
1 'polypeptide(L)'
;MDLWQRARVFAEEAAKKSQEISIEAAKRSQDLTKGAAKFSQEFVSETAKKSKEFAAEASKKADSIKIEALKRADQIKALAGEIPLPIGSSDGSGSSVAPDPQVDLERFGVTDELREFVKGITLSTFRDFPMEDEPEMQEVRTLSNVRQDLSEWQARHATLVLSTVKL
;
A
#
# COMPACT_ATOMS: atom_id res chain seq x y z
N MET A 1 -64.22 -29.94 22.58
CA MET A 1 -64.00 -28.54 22.17
C MET A 1 -62.52 -28.11 22.33
N ASP A 2 -61.62 -29.07 22.52
CA ASP A 2 -60.35 -28.85 23.24
C ASP A 2 -59.16 -28.52 22.33
N LEU A 3 -59.22 -28.93 21.06
CA LEU A 3 -58.17 -28.66 20.06
C LEU A 3 -58.04 -27.16 19.76
N TRP A 4 -59.17 -26.45 19.69
CA TRP A 4 -59.19 -25.00 19.43
C TRP A 4 -58.63 -24.18 20.59
N GLN A 5 -58.92 -24.58 21.84
CA GLN A 5 -58.36 -23.93 23.01
C GLN A 5 -56.84 -24.16 23.10
N ARG A 6 -56.39 -25.38 22.84
CA ARG A 6 -54.96 -25.72 22.83
C ARG A 6 -54.18 -25.00 21.72
N ALA A 7 -54.78 -24.87 20.53
CA ALA A 7 -54.19 -24.10 19.43
C ALA A 7 -54.07 -22.60 19.77
N ARG A 8 -55.09 -22.03 20.44
CA ARG A 8 -55.05 -20.63 20.86
C ARG A 8 -53.94 -20.37 21.90
N VAL A 9 -53.82 -21.23 22.91
CA VAL A 9 -52.77 -21.13 23.93
C VAL A 9 -51.37 -21.25 23.31
N PHE A 10 -51.18 -22.17 22.38
CA PHE A 10 -49.88 -22.32 21.69
C PHE A 10 -49.53 -21.10 20.84
N ALA A 11 -50.50 -20.52 20.14
CA ALA A 11 -50.28 -19.29 19.38
C ALA A 11 -49.91 -18.10 20.28
N GLU A 12 -50.53 -18.00 21.45
CA GLU A 12 -50.23 -16.96 22.44
C GLU A 12 -48.84 -17.12 23.06
N GLU A 13 -48.44 -18.35 23.42
CA GLU A 13 -47.08 -18.64 23.90
C GLU A 13 -46.02 -18.41 22.81
N ALA A 14 -46.29 -18.80 21.56
CA ALA A 14 -45.41 -18.56 20.44
C ALA A 14 -45.23 -17.05 20.17
N ALA A 15 -46.32 -16.28 20.25
CA ALA A 15 -46.26 -14.82 20.11
C ALA A 15 -45.44 -14.17 21.23
N LYS A 16 -45.66 -14.58 22.49
CA LYS A 16 -44.90 -14.08 23.64
C LYS A 16 -43.41 -14.41 23.52
N LYS A 17 -43.07 -15.64 23.16
CA LYS A 17 -41.68 -16.06 22.95
C LYS A 17 -41.02 -15.31 21.79
N SER A 18 -41.76 -15.05 20.70
CA SER A 18 -41.27 -14.23 19.59
C SER A 18 -40.98 -12.78 20.01
N GLN A 19 -41.83 -12.21 20.86
CA GLN A 19 -41.65 -10.86 21.38
C GLN A 19 -40.41 -10.77 22.28
N GLU A 20 -40.20 -11.74 23.17
CA GLU A 20 -39.01 -11.82 24.04
C GLU A 20 -37.73 -11.92 23.21
N ILE A 21 -37.69 -12.78 22.19
CA ILE A 21 -36.53 -12.92 21.29
C ILE A 21 -36.24 -11.60 20.57
N SER A 22 -37.29 -10.89 20.12
CA SER A 22 -37.14 -9.60 19.44
C SER A 22 -36.57 -8.52 20.35
N ILE A 23 -37.03 -8.46 21.60
CA ILE A 23 -36.51 -7.51 22.60
C ILE A 23 -35.05 -7.81 22.94
N GLU A 24 -34.71 -9.09 23.13
CA GLU A 24 -33.34 -9.52 23.43
C GLU A 24 -32.39 -9.22 22.27
N ALA A 25 -32.82 -9.49 21.02
CA ALA A 25 -32.05 -9.17 19.82
C ALA A 25 -31.82 -7.65 19.69
N ALA A 26 -32.85 -6.84 19.96
CA ALA A 26 -32.73 -5.38 19.93
C ALA A 26 -31.73 -4.85 20.97
N LYS A 27 -31.79 -5.35 22.22
CA LYS A 27 -30.82 -4.98 23.27
C LYS A 27 -29.40 -5.37 22.89
N ARG A 28 -29.19 -6.61 22.47
CA ARG A 28 -27.86 -7.11 22.07
C ARG A 28 -27.30 -6.33 20.87
N SER A 29 -28.15 -5.95 19.91
CA SER A 29 -27.76 -5.07 18.80
C SER A 29 -27.33 -3.70 19.31
N GLN A 30 -28.09 -3.11 20.24
CA GLN A 30 -27.77 -1.79 20.79
C GLN A 30 -26.43 -1.79 21.54
N ASP A 31 -26.14 -2.83 22.32
CA ASP A 31 -24.88 -2.94 23.07
C ASP A 31 -23.68 -3.14 22.14
N LEU A 32 -23.82 -3.93 21.07
CA LEU A 32 -22.80 -4.06 20.04
C LEU A 32 -22.51 -2.73 19.34
N THR A 33 -23.54 -1.97 18.97
CA THR A 33 -23.38 -0.65 18.36
C THR A 33 -22.68 0.34 19.31
N LYS A 34 -23.06 0.37 20.59
CA LYS A 34 -22.40 1.22 21.59
C LYS A 34 -20.94 0.82 21.83
N GLY A 35 -20.65 -0.48 21.85
CA GLY A 35 -19.28 -1.01 21.99
C GLY A 35 -18.40 -0.65 20.78
N ALA A 36 -18.92 -0.82 19.56
CA ALA A 36 -18.22 -0.48 18.33
C ALA A 36 -17.89 1.00 18.22
N ALA A 37 -18.83 1.89 18.60
CA ALA A 37 -18.60 3.33 18.60
C ALA A 37 -17.46 3.75 19.55
N LYS A 38 -17.42 3.18 20.77
CA LYS A 38 -16.34 3.46 21.74
C LYS A 38 -14.98 2.97 21.24
N PHE A 39 -14.93 1.74 20.73
CA PHE A 39 -13.69 1.17 20.20
C PHE A 39 -13.15 1.99 19.02
N SER A 40 -14.04 2.42 18.11
CA SER A 40 -13.67 3.27 16.98
C SER A 40 -13.12 4.63 17.45
N GLN A 41 -13.71 5.22 18.50
CA GLN A 41 -13.24 6.49 19.05
C GLN A 41 -11.87 6.35 19.72
N GLU A 42 -11.66 5.29 20.50
CA GLU A 42 -10.37 5.04 21.15
C GLU A 42 -9.27 4.79 20.11
N PHE A 43 -9.52 3.94 19.10
CA PHE A 43 -8.56 3.64 18.04
C PHE A 43 -8.15 4.88 17.24
N VAL A 44 -9.10 5.74 16.88
CA VAL A 44 -8.81 7.01 16.18
C VAL A 44 -8.01 7.95 17.09
N SER A 45 -8.33 8.04 18.38
CA SER A 45 -7.61 8.91 19.32
C SER A 45 -6.18 8.45 19.60
N GLU A 46 -5.96 7.14 19.76
CA GLU A 46 -4.63 6.56 19.92
C GLU A 46 -3.80 6.70 18.65
N THR A 47 -4.40 6.48 17.48
CA THR A 47 -3.74 6.68 16.17
C THR A 47 -3.35 8.14 15.97
N ALA A 48 -4.24 9.08 16.28
CA ALA A 48 -3.95 10.52 16.17
C ALA A 48 -2.83 10.94 17.13
N LYS A 49 -2.83 10.44 18.37
CA LYS A 49 -1.78 10.73 19.35
C LYS A 49 -0.43 10.16 18.91
N LYS A 50 -0.39 8.91 18.47
CA LYS A 50 0.84 8.24 18.02
C LYS A 50 1.40 8.86 16.73
N SER A 51 0.52 9.28 15.83
CA SER A 51 0.89 10.06 14.62
C SER A 51 1.58 11.38 14.99
N LYS A 52 1.03 12.11 15.97
CA LYS A 52 1.62 13.37 16.44
C LYS A 52 3.00 13.19 17.07
N GLU A 53 3.21 12.12 17.84
CA GLU A 53 4.51 11.79 18.44
C GLU A 53 5.55 11.43 17.36
N PHE A 54 5.17 10.63 16.37
CA PHE A 54 6.07 10.24 15.28
C PHE A 54 6.51 11.44 14.44
N ALA A 55 5.61 12.37 14.14
CA ALA A 55 5.95 13.60 13.41
C ALA A 55 6.93 14.49 14.19
N ALA A 56 6.74 14.63 15.51
CA ALA A 56 7.64 15.41 16.36
C ALA A 56 9.03 14.76 16.47
N GLU A 57 9.10 13.43 16.59
CA GLU A 57 10.36 12.69 16.65
C GLU A 57 11.11 12.72 15.31
N ALA A 58 10.41 12.52 14.20
CA ALA A 58 10.97 12.64 12.86
C ALA A 58 11.53 14.05 12.60
N SER A 59 10.81 15.10 13.04
CA SER A 59 11.29 16.48 12.93
C SER A 59 12.60 16.71 13.70
N LYS A 60 12.69 16.26 14.96
CA LYS A 60 13.91 16.38 15.76
C LYS A 60 15.10 15.64 15.13
N LYS A 61 14.84 14.46 14.57
CA LYS A 61 15.88 13.65 13.91
C LYS A 61 16.34 14.30 12.61
N ALA A 62 15.44 14.91 11.83
CA ALA A 62 15.77 15.64 10.63
C ALA A 62 16.67 16.86 10.91
N ASP A 63 16.36 17.63 11.96
CA ASP A 63 17.19 18.77 12.37
C ASP A 63 18.59 18.34 12.81
N SER A 64 18.68 17.23 13.54
CA SER A 64 19.96 16.66 13.98
C SER A 64 20.84 16.24 12.81
N ILE A 65 20.25 15.55 11.82
CA ILE A 65 20.95 15.14 10.59
C ILE A 65 21.42 16.36 9.79
N LYS A 66 20.58 17.40 9.68
CA LYS A 66 20.93 18.64 8.97
C LYS A 66 22.14 19.33 9.60
N ILE A 67 22.17 19.43 10.94
CA ILE A 67 23.27 20.04 11.68
C ILE A 67 24.56 19.20 11.53
N GLU A 68 24.47 17.87 11.65
CA GLU A 68 25.64 16.99 11.47
C GLU A 68 26.19 17.05 10.05
N ALA A 69 25.32 17.07 9.03
CA ALA A 69 25.71 17.16 7.64
C ALA A 69 26.42 18.49 7.33
N LEU A 70 25.90 19.61 7.83
CA LEU A 70 26.57 20.92 7.73
C LEU A 70 27.96 20.87 8.37
N LYS A 71 28.06 20.31 9.59
CA LYS A 71 29.34 20.19 10.30
C LYS A 71 30.36 19.32 9.56
N ARG A 72 29.92 18.21 8.95
CA ARG A 72 30.81 17.36 8.13
C ARG A 72 31.21 18.04 6.83
N ALA A 73 30.32 18.80 6.20
CA ALA A 73 30.63 19.56 5.00
C ALA A 73 31.75 20.60 5.28
N ASP A 74 31.69 21.28 6.43
CA ASP A 74 32.75 22.20 6.86
C ASP A 74 34.07 21.48 7.15
N GLN A 75 34.04 20.28 7.74
CA GLN A 75 35.24 19.46 7.96
C GLN A 75 35.89 19.02 6.64
N ILE A 76 35.09 18.60 5.66
CA ILE A 76 35.59 18.23 4.32
C ILE A 76 36.19 19.46 3.63
N LYS A 77 35.55 20.63 3.75
CA LYS A 77 36.04 21.90 3.19
C LYS A 77 37.38 22.31 3.80
N ALA A 78 37.56 22.12 5.11
CA ALA A 78 38.82 22.41 5.79
C ALA A 78 39.95 21.47 5.34
N LEU A 79 39.65 20.18 5.15
CA LEU A 79 40.63 19.18 4.70
C LEU A 79 41.05 19.37 3.23
N ALA A 80 40.13 19.85 2.38
CA ALA A 80 40.40 20.14 0.97
C ALA A 80 41.26 21.40 0.74
N GLY A 81 41.51 22.21 1.77
CA GLY A 81 42.30 23.43 1.69
C GLY A 81 43.83 23.23 1.66
N GLU A 82 44.34 22.02 1.90
CA GLU A 82 45.79 21.73 2.03
C GLU A 82 46.41 20.94 0.87
N ILE A 83 45.68 20.71 -0.24
CA ILE A 83 46.23 20.00 -1.40
C ILE A 83 46.51 21.00 -2.53
N PRO A 84 47.79 21.27 -2.88
CA PRO A 84 48.11 21.96 -4.12
C PRO A 84 47.56 21.19 -5.33
N LEU A 85 46.64 21.81 -6.07
CA LEU A 85 46.08 21.28 -7.31
C LEU A 85 47.16 21.21 -8.41
N PRO A 86 47.47 20.05 -9.00
CA PRO A 86 47.91 20.00 -10.38
C PRO A 86 46.67 20.04 -11.28
N ILE A 87 46.62 21.06 -12.13
CA ILE A 87 45.71 21.13 -13.28
C ILE A 87 46.00 19.89 -14.16
N GLY A 88 45.03 18.98 -14.25
CA GLY A 88 45.18 17.75 -15.02
C GLY A 88 43.80 17.18 -15.35
N SER A 89 43.43 17.34 -16.61
CA SER A 89 42.21 16.93 -17.28
C SER A 89 41.59 15.63 -16.77
N SER A 90 40.28 15.71 -16.54
CA SER A 90 39.28 14.69 -16.90
C SER A 90 39.81 13.54 -17.77
N ASP A 91 39.99 12.37 -17.15
CA ASP A 91 39.45 11.14 -17.72
C ASP A 91 38.86 10.32 -16.58
N GLY A 92 37.53 10.17 -16.64
CA GLY A 92 36.76 9.43 -15.67
C GLY A 92 37.07 7.95 -15.85
N SER A 93 37.95 7.42 -15.00
CA SER A 93 37.93 6.00 -14.67
C SER A 93 36.67 5.74 -13.84
N GLY A 94 35.53 5.78 -14.53
CA GLY A 94 34.31 5.16 -14.09
C GLY A 94 34.61 3.68 -13.95
N SER A 95 34.91 3.28 -12.71
CA SER A 95 34.75 1.89 -12.30
C SER A 95 33.30 1.53 -12.64
N SER A 96 33.14 0.90 -13.80
CA SER A 96 31.92 0.22 -14.21
C SER A 96 31.79 -0.98 -13.27
N VAL A 97 31.38 -0.68 -12.04
CA VAL A 97 30.69 -1.66 -11.21
C VAL A 97 29.40 -1.88 -11.99
N ALA A 98 29.38 -2.97 -12.75
CA ALA A 98 28.16 -3.50 -13.33
C ALA A 98 27.09 -3.43 -12.23
N PRO A 99 25.92 -2.81 -12.50
CA PRO A 99 24.86 -2.78 -11.51
C PRO A 99 24.54 -4.23 -11.18
N ASP A 100 24.85 -4.64 -9.95
CA ASP A 100 24.42 -5.93 -9.47
C ASP A 100 22.90 -5.91 -9.58
N PRO A 101 22.29 -6.79 -10.41
CA PRO A 101 20.87 -6.69 -10.71
C PRO A 101 20.06 -6.75 -9.42
N GLN A 102 20.55 -7.44 -8.39
CA GLN A 102 19.89 -7.56 -7.11
C GLN A 102 19.76 -6.23 -6.36
N VAL A 103 20.76 -5.36 -6.46
CA VAL A 103 20.73 -4.02 -5.83
C VAL A 103 19.69 -3.13 -6.51
N ASP A 104 19.52 -3.25 -7.82
CA ASP A 104 18.47 -2.53 -8.54
C ASP A 104 17.09 -3.12 -8.20
N LEU A 105 16.93 -4.44 -8.10
CA LEU A 105 15.68 -5.06 -7.67
C LEU A 105 15.20 -4.55 -6.30
N GLU A 106 16.09 -4.51 -5.31
CA GLU A 106 15.76 -4.03 -3.97
C GLU A 106 15.44 -2.53 -3.94
N ARG A 107 16.16 -1.71 -4.73
CA ARG A 107 15.91 -0.26 -4.85
C ARG A 107 14.55 0.06 -5.45
N PHE A 108 14.11 -0.74 -6.41
CA PHE A 108 12.79 -0.58 -7.04
C PHE A 108 11.69 -1.34 -6.30
N GLY A 109 11.98 -2.02 -5.19
CA GLY A 109 10.99 -2.74 -4.39
C GLY A 109 10.48 -4.03 -5.05
N VAL A 110 11.26 -4.60 -5.97
CA VAL A 110 10.95 -5.88 -6.63
C VAL A 110 11.30 -7.02 -5.67
N THR A 111 10.39 -7.30 -4.74
CA THR A 111 10.52 -8.38 -3.75
C THR A 111 10.20 -9.76 -4.36
N ASP A 112 10.65 -10.83 -3.71
CA ASP A 112 10.32 -12.19 -4.14
C ASP A 112 8.80 -12.48 -4.09
N GLU A 113 8.08 -11.89 -3.13
CA GLU A 113 6.61 -11.97 -3.03
C GLU A 113 5.93 -11.36 -4.27
N LEU A 114 6.36 -10.18 -4.72
CA LEU A 114 5.82 -9.56 -5.92
C LEU A 114 6.08 -10.43 -7.16
N ARG A 115 7.26 -11.04 -7.24
CA ARG A 115 7.63 -11.93 -8.35
C ARG A 115 6.78 -13.19 -8.38
N GLU A 116 6.46 -13.77 -7.22
CA GLU A 116 5.57 -14.92 -7.10
C GLU A 116 4.13 -14.55 -7.46
N PHE A 117 3.64 -13.39 -7.02
CA PHE A 117 2.32 -12.89 -7.39
C PHE A 117 2.17 -12.70 -8.91
N VAL A 118 3.16 -12.07 -9.55
CA VAL A 118 3.14 -11.83 -11.00
C VAL A 118 3.19 -13.13 -11.80
N LYS A 119 3.91 -14.16 -11.31
CA LYS A 119 3.87 -15.51 -11.91
C LYS A 119 2.50 -16.17 -11.83
N GLY A 120 1.71 -15.85 -10.81
CA GLY A 120 0.35 -16.33 -10.64
C GLY A 120 -0.66 -15.71 -11.60
N ILE A 121 -0.30 -14.62 -12.29
CA ILE A 121 -1.17 -13.98 -13.27
C ILE A 121 -1.28 -14.90 -14.50
N THR A 122 -2.49 -15.42 -14.72
CA THR A 122 -2.79 -16.33 -15.82
C THR A 122 -3.90 -15.72 -16.69
N LEU A 123 -4.04 -16.17 -17.95
CA LEU A 123 -5.10 -15.68 -18.83
C LEU A 123 -6.51 -15.88 -18.23
N SER A 124 -6.68 -16.90 -17.37
CA SER A 124 -7.92 -17.11 -16.62
C SER A 124 -8.28 -15.96 -15.67
N THR A 125 -7.31 -15.23 -15.12
CA THR A 125 -7.56 -14.07 -14.24
C THR A 125 -8.34 -12.96 -14.97
N PHE A 126 -8.24 -12.89 -16.30
CA PHE A 126 -8.95 -11.91 -17.13
C PHE A 126 -10.28 -12.42 -17.66
N ARG A 127 -10.64 -13.69 -17.40
CA ARG A 127 -11.86 -14.29 -17.95
C ARG A 127 -13.14 -13.80 -17.25
N ASP A 128 -13.02 -13.38 -16.00
CA ASP A 128 -14.12 -12.81 -15.21
C ASP A 128 -14.34 -11.31 -15.48
N PHE A 129 -13.46 -10.71 -16.29
CA PHE A 129 -13.58 -9.34 -16.78
C PHE A 129 -13.95 -9.40 -18.27
N PRO A 130 -15.26 -9.38 -18.61
CA PRO A 130 -15.65 -9.22 -20.00
C PRO A 130 -15.00 -7.93 -20.51
N MET A 131 -14.18 -8.06 -21.56
CA MET A 131 -13.73 -6.88 -22.31
C MET A 131 -15.01 -6.31 -22.93
N GLU A 132 -15.56 -5.24 -22.35
CA GLU A 132 -16.57 -4.44 -23.02
C GLU A 132 -16.01 -4.09 -24.38
N ASP A 133 -16.75 -4.46 -25.44
CA ASP A 133 -16.41 -4.18 -26.83
C ASP A 133 -15.85 -2.75 -26.91
N GLU A 134 -14.56 -2.65 -27.25
CA GLU A 134 -13.86 -1.38 -27.35
C GLU A 134 -14.71 -0.40 -28.17
N PRO A 135 -14.92 0.86 -27.74
CA PRO A 135 -15.35 1.87 -28.68
C PRO A 135 -14.32 1.90 -29.80
N GLU A 136 -14.79 1.63 -31.03
CA GLU A 136 -14.01 1.53 -32.27
C GLU A 136 -12.71 2.35 -32.17
N MET A 137 -11.59 1.62 -32.11
CA MET A 137 -10.25 2.16 -32.18
C MET A 137 -10.22 3.26 -33.24
N GLN A 138 -10.11 4.52 -32.82
CA GLN A 138 -9.67 5.56 -33.74
C GLN A 138 -8.29 5.13 -34.21
N GLU A 139 -8.26 4.64 -35.45
CA GLU A 139 -7.13 4.18 -36.25
C GLU A 139 -6.16 5.35 -36.50
N VAL A 140 -5.57 5.91 -35.44
CA VAL A 140 -4.40 6.77 -35.55
C VAL A 140 -3.19 5.85 -35.47
N ARG A 141 -2.76 5.43 -36.65
CA ARG A 141 -1.51 4.71 -36.92
C ARG A 141 -0.34 5.32 -36.17
N THR A 142 0.06 4.69 -35.07
CA THR A 142 1.47 4.49 -34.70
C THR A 142 1.58 3.22 -33.87
N LEU A 143 2.53 2.38 -34.23
CA LEU A 143 2.78 1.01 -33.79
C LEU A 143 3.25 0.90 -32.33
N SER A 144 2.51 1.50 -31.39
CA SER A 144 2.79 1.44 -29.96
C SER A 144 1.49 1.38 -29.17
N ASN A 145 0.95 0.18 -28.98
CA ASN A 145 -0.26 -0.08 -28.18
C ASN A 145 -0.03 0.16 -26.66
N VAL A 146 1.06 0.85 -26.30
CA VAL A 146 1.36 1.34 -24.96
C VAL A 146 0.86 2.76 -24.94
N ARG A 147 -0.29 3.02 -24.28
CA ARG A 147 -0.64 4.39 -23.91
C ARG A 147 0.57 4.95 -23.19
N GLN A 148 1.10 6.08 -23.65
CA GLN A 148 2.34 6.69 -23.15
C GLN A 148 2.12 7.34 -21.76
N ASP A 149 1.24 6.75 -20.96
CA ASP A 149 0.76 7.23 -19.65
C ASP A 149 1.64 6.70 -18.51
N LEU A 150 2.64 5.86 -18.82
CA LEU A 150 3.60 5.35 -17.85
C LEU A 150 4.66 6.41 -17.54
N SER A 151 4.75 6.80 -16.26
CA SER A 151 5.89 7.57 -15.76
C SER A 151 7.20 6.81 -15.94
N GLU A 152 8.33 7.52 -16.00
CA GLU A 152 9.66 6.90 -16.14
C GLU A 152 9.93 5.85 -15.05
N TRP A 153 9.47 6.11 -13.82
CA TRP A 153 9.59 5.17 -12.73
C TRP A 153 8.75 3.90 -12.95
N GLN A 154 7.50 4.05 -13.38
CA GLN A 154 6.62 2.91 -13.69
C GLN A 154 7.19 2.07 -14.83
N ALA A 155 7.69 2.70 -15.90
CA ALA A 155 8.30 2.01 -17.02
C ALA A 155 9.53 1.21 -16.58
N ARG A 156 10.43 1.81 -15.78
CA ARG A 156 11.60 1.13 -15.23
C ARG A 156 11.23 -0.02 -14.29
N HIS A 157 10.29 0.22 -13.37
CA HIS A 157 9.81 -0.79 -12.45
C HIS A 157 9.18 -1.98 -13.18
N ALA A 158 8.26 -1.73 -14.13
CA ALA A 158 7.63 -2.77 -14.92
C ALA A 158 8.64 -3.59 -15.71
N THR A 159 9.61 -2.93 -16.35
CA THR A 159 10.69 -3.61 -17.07
C THR A 159 11.49 -4.53 -16.15
N LEU A 160 11.80 -4.06 -14.95
CA LEU A 160 12.55 -4.84 -13.97
C LEU A 160 11.74 -6.04 -13.47
N VAL A 161 10.48 -5.85 -13.09
CA VAL A 161 9.57 -6.93 -12.67
C VAL A 161 9.47 -8.00 -13.75
N LEU A 162 9.17 -7.62 -14.99
CA LEU A 162 9.01 -8.55 -16.12
C LEU A 162 10.31 -9.28 -16.47
N SER A 163 11.47 -8.62 -16.35
CA SER A 163 12.77 -9.26 -16.59
C SER A 163 13.11 -10.32 -15.54
N THR A 164 12.57 -10.18 -14.32
CA THR A 164 12.87 -11.09 -13.20
C THR A 164 11.91 -12.27 -13.10
N VAL A 165 10.74 -12.16 -13.73
CA VAL A 165 9.75 -13.20 -13.86
C VAL A 165 10.02 -13.95 -15.16
N LYS A 166 10.50 -15.19 -15.07
CA LYS A 166 10.49 -16.09 -16.23
C LYS A 166 9.02 -16.40 -16.55
N LEU A 167 8.54 -15.92 -17.69
CA LEU A 167 7.31 -16.37 -18.32
C LEU A 167 7.43 -17.84 -18.75
#